data_AF-A0A1M6A592-F1
#
_entry.id   AF-A0A1M6A592-F1
#
_cell.length_a   1.000
_cell.length_b   1.000
_cell.length_c   1.000
_cell.angle_alpha   90.00
_cell.angle_beta   90.00
_cell.angle_gamma   90.00
#
_symmetry.space_group_name_H-M   'P 1'
#
loop_
_entity.id
_entity.type
_entity.pdbx_description
1 polymer ?
#
loop_
_entity_poly.entity_id
_entity_poly.type
_entity_poly.pdbx_seq_one_letter_code
_entity_poly.pdbx_strand_id
1 'polypeptide(L)'
;MKKLLKNLTIILAIAFMLSLIPIIQLSPHIYAQVDDFSFSRFTHVAWVHTHNIFAVIGAAFKTIPFFYTLWQGTYTSAFLMSLEPGIWNQEFYHIVPMLMIAILGVATFWFVSSFVSGVLKLDKYISSGITLLILMISFQCIKQPAEAFTWYNGAIHYTGIYAMWLILITCNIKVFASGGAGKRAQVGLCLLAFLVAGGNNLTVLTALIVQAYMLLFIGVMALFKGKLTGKESEDNKKYCEHKAGYNKLLITFIPETICLFIGAMINFLAPGNAIRMEAMGGNSNGIVETIVKSFSAGLKYSFDWTISISSLLFIAWLLPFAMVIIKRLVDKFGFEFKFPLLLILAEYCLFSAMWAPNIYTSDETEVLRTQNFIYLVYIVLLTVTVTYLMGWVYVRLLRKYKITSRLPLLCGALVVCATIGFAATIVHAGSYGYYTSVAAYNAVKSGDALQWAGTIRYDFKVLEESDAPEVRIAKPESGSPVITCDEIEEWRHGLVYYYEKESVLYDFE
;
A
#
# COMPACT_ATOMS: atom_id res chain seq x y z
N MET A 1 11.06 30.37 -3.47
CA MET A 1 10.39 29.05 -3.44
C MET A 1 11.34 27.89 -3.72
N LYS A 2 12.06 27.86 -4.85
CA LYS A 2 12.98 26.74 -5.20
C LYS A 2 14.01 26.38 -4.12
N LYS A 3 14.75 27.35 -3.58
CA LYS A 3 15.72 27.13 -2.47
C LYS A 3 15.06 26.55 -1.22
N LEU A 4 13.90 27.08 -0.81
CA LEU A 4 13.13 26.58 0.33
C LEU A 4 12.76 25.10 0.14
N LEU A 5 12.16 24.74 -1.00
CA LEU A 5 11.74 23.36 -1.26
C LEU A 5 12.90 22.38 -1.32
N LYS A 6 14.05 22.79 -1.88
CA LYS A 6 15.27 21.98 -1.85
C LYS A 6 15.70 21.70 -0.40
N ASN A 7 15.74 22.73 0.44
CA ASN A 7 16.11 22.57 1.85
C ASN A 7 15.11 21.69 2.62
N LEU A 8 13.80 21.90 2.43
CA LEU A 8 12.77 21.05 3.05
C LEU A 8 12.91 19.59 2.62
N THR A 9 13.21 19.34 1.34
CA THR A 9 13.44 17.98 0.84
C THR A 9 14.66 17.33 1.50
N ILE A 10 15.75 18.08 1.69
CA ILE A 10 16.95 17.58 2.38
C ILE A 10 16.64 17.26 3.84
N ILE A 11 15.92 18.15 4.53
CA ILE A 11 15.50 17.93 5.93
C ILE A 11 14.64 16.66 6.03
N LEU A 12 13.66 16.50 5.15
CA LEU A 12 12.81 15.30 5.10
C LEU A 12 13.62 14.04 4.81
N ALA A 13 14.61 14.11 3.92
CA ALA A 13 15.47 12.96 3.61
C ALA A 13 16.28 12.56 4.84
N ILE A 14 16.91 13.52 5.53
CA ILE A 14 17.66 13.26 6.76
C ILE A 14 16.74 12.68 7.84
N ALA A 15 15.58 13.30 8.07
CA ALA A 15 14.62 12.82 9.06
C ALA A 15 14.15 11.38 8.73
N PHE A 16 13.86 11.10 7.47
CA PHE A 16 13.42 9.77 7.04
C PHE A 16 14.53 8.73 7.29
N MET A 17 15.76 9.01 6.85
CA MET A 17 16.90 8.12 7.08
C MET A 17 17.18 7.88 8.57
N LEU A 18 17.10 8.92 9.41
CA LEU A 18 17.26 8.78 10.86
C LEU A 18 16.16 7.89 11.46
N SER A 19 14.92 8.02 10.97
CA SER A 19 13.80 7.21 11.43
C SER A 19 13.89 5.74 11.02
N LEU A 20 14.69 5.40 10.00
CA LEU A 20 14.93 4.01 9.62
C LEU A 20 15.96 3.31 10.54
N ILE A 21 16.79 4.06 11.27
CA ILE A 21 17.87 3.48 12.09
C ILE A 21 17.34 2.47 13.13
N PRO A 22 16.31 2.77 13.94
CA PRO A 22 15.79 1.80 14.91
C PRO A 22 15.27 0.51 14.28
N ILE A 23 14.78 0.60 13.05
CA ILE A 23 14.19 -0.54 12.34
C ILE A 23 15.30 -1.43 11.76
N ILE A 24 16.37 -0.80 11.24
CA ILE A 24 17.59 -1.51 10.85
C ILE A 24 18.20 -2.23 12.08
N GLN A 25 18.17 -1.61 13.26
CA GLN A 25 18.63 -2.23 14.50
C GLN A 25 17.71 -3.37 14.97
N LEU A 26 16.41 -3.27 14.72
CA LEU A 26 15.44 -4.32 15.01
C LEU A 26 15.58 -5.53 14.08
N SER A 27 15.87 -5.30 12.79
CA SER A 27 15.91 -6.30 11.71
C SER A 27 16.58 -7.64 12.06
N PRO A 28 17.76 -7.68 12.72
CA PRO A 28 18.43 -8.93 13.11
C PRO A 28 17.69 -9.81 14.13
N HIS A 29 16.56 -9.33 14.66
CA HIS A 29 15.75 -10.01 15.66
C HIS A 29 14.43 -10.51 15.10
N ILE A 30 14.13 -10.25 13.82
CA ILE A 30 12.86 -10.58 13.17
C ILE A 30 12.97 -11.94 12.49
N TYR A 31 12.01 -12.82 12.73
CA TYR A 31 11.97 -14.18 12.18
C TYR A 31 10.60 -14.51 11.58
N ALA A 32 10.55 -15.59 10.79
CA ALA A 32 9.32 -16.13 10.22
C ALA A 32 8.31 -16.45 11.33
N GLN A 33 7.04 -16.16 11.04
CA GLN A 33 5.95 -16.27 11.99
C GLN A 33 4.63 -16.62 11.31
N VAL A 34 3.73 -17.24 12.08
CA VAL A 34 2.35 -17.54 11.68
C VAL A 34 2.30 -18.26 10.32
N ASP A 35 1.65 -17.65 9.32
CA ASP A 35 1.40 -18.21 8.00
C ASP A 35 2.64 -18.34 7.12
N ASP A 36 3.79 -17.77 7.52
CA ASP A 36 5.03 -17.93 6.76
C ASP A 36 5.33 -19.42 6.56
N PHE A 37 5.22 -20.23 7.62
CA PHE A 37 5.49 -21.67 7.56
C PHE A 37 4.46 -22.44 6.73
N SER A 38 3.17 -22.13 6.90
CA SER A 38 2.09 -22.78 6.17
C SER A 38 2.19 -22.54 4.66
N PHE A 39 2.49 -21.31 4.22
CA PHE A 39 2.62 -20.98 2.80
C PHE A 39 3.93 -21.46 2.17
N SER A 40 5.00 -21.53 2.95
CA SER A 40 6.33 -21.92 2.48
C SER A 40 6.63 -23.42 2.62
N ARG A 41 5.71 -24.25 3.16
CA ARG A 41 5.96 -25.68 3.35
C ARG A 41 6.49 -26.40 2.10
N PHE A 42 5.94 -26.11 0.92
CA PHE A 42 6.37 -26.80 -0.31
C PHE A 42 7.72 -26.27 -0.83
N THR A 43 7.97 -24.97 -0.68
CA THR A 43 9.18 -24.30 -1.14
C THR A 43 10.36 -24.62 -0.22
N HIS A 44 10.13 -24.70 1.09
CA HIS A 44 11.11 -25.16 2.07
C HIS A 44 11.54 -26.61 1.79
N VAL A 45 10.59 -27.55 1.67
CA VAL A 45 10.87 -28.96 1.35
C VAL A 45 11.65 -29.08 0.03
N ALA A 46 11.27 -28.31 -1.00
CA ALA A 46 12.00 -28.29 -2.27
C ALA A 46 13.45 -27.80 -2.09
N TRP A 47 13.68 -26.77 -1.27
CA TRP A 47 15.02 -26.28 -0.99
C TRP A 47 15.86 -27.28 -0.21
N VAL A 48 15.33 -27.83 0.88
CA VAL A 48 16.03 -28.78 1.75
C VAL A 48 16.48 -30.03 0.97
N HIS A 49 15.65 -30.56 0.08
CA HIS A 49 16.00 -31.77 -0.66
C HIS A 49 16.88 -31.54 -1.89
N THR A 50 16.79 -30.38 -2.55
CA THR A 50 17.39 -30.19 -3.88
C THR A 50 18.45 -29.10 -3.94
N HIS A 51 18.43 -28.15 -3.00
CA HIS A 51 19.18 -26.89 -3.07
C HIS A 51 19.08 -26.19 -4.45
N ASN A 52 17.94 -26.32 -5.12
CA ASN A 52 17.72 -25.84 -6.49
C ASN A 52 16.62 -24.78 -6.56
N ILE A 53 16.99 -23.57 -6.99
CA ILE A 53 16.08 -22.43 -7.12
C ILE A 53 14.90 -22.68 -8.07
N PHE A 54 15.09 -23.47 -9.14
CA PHE A 54 14.01 -23.79 -10.08
C PHE A 54 13.01 -24.77 -9.48
N ALA A 55 13.48 -25.72 -8.65
CA ALA A 55 12.59 -26.62 -7.91
C ALA A 55 11.73 -25.82 -6.93
N VAL A 56 12.31 -24.81 -6.27
CA VAL A 56 11.59 -23.92 -5.36
C VAL A 56 10.56 -23.06 -6.10
N ILE A 57 10.90 -22.50 -7.27
CA ILE A 57 9.93 -21.79 -8.12
C ILE A 57 8.78 -22.73 -8.53
N GLY A 58 9.09 -23.97 -8.91
CA GLY A 58 8.08 -24.99 -9.22
C GLY A 58 7.16 -25.28 -8.02
N ALA A 59 7.73 -25.36 -6.81
CA ALA A 59 6.98 -25.53 -5.57
C ALA A 59 6.10 -24.31 -5.23
N ALA A 60 6.57 -23.08 -5.49
CA ALA A 60 5.76 -21.88 -5.34
C ALA A 60 4.52 -21.89 -6.26
N PHE A 61 4.66 -22.38 -7.49
CA PHE A 61 3.51 -22.62 -8.37
C PHE A 61 2.58 -23.71 -7.86
N LYS A 62 3.09 -24.73 -7.15
CA LYS A 62 2.28 -25.77 -6.50
C LYS A 62 1.48 -25.23 -5.31
N THR A 63 2.00 -24.21 -4.61
CA THR A 63 1.28 -23.54 -3.52
C THR A 63 -0.02 -22.89 -3.98
N ILE A 64 -0.06 -22.35 -5.21
CA ILE A 64 -1.23 -21.65 -5.75
C ILE A 64 -2.50 -22.52 -5.76
N PRO A 65 -2.57 -23.65 -6.49
CA PRO A 65 -3.79 -24.45 -6.55
C PRO A 65 -4.18 -25.03 -5.19
N PHE A 66 -3.21 -25.32 -4.31
CA PHE A 66 -3.47 -25.82 -2.95
C PHE A 66 -4.29 -24.82 -2.14
N PHE A 67 -3.81 -23.58 -1.99
CA PHE A 67 -4.54 -22.55 -1.26
C PHE A 67 -5.77 -22.04 -2.01
N TYR A 68 -5.75 -22.03 -3.35
CA TYR A 68 -6.92 -21.69 -4.16
C TYR A 68 -8.13 -22.58 -3.85
N THR A 69 -7.90 -23.87 -3.61
CA THR A 69 -8.96 -24.82 -3.28
C THR A 69 -9.32 -24.87 -1.81
N LEU A 70 -8.38 -24.60 -0.90
CA LEU A 70 -8.55 -24.89 0.53
C LEU A 70 -8.68 -23.66 1.42
N TRP A 71 -8.32 -22.46 0.94
CA TRP A 71 -8.23 -21.28 1.81
C TRP A 71 -8.57 -19.94 1.13
N GLN A 72 -7.94 -19.59 0.02
CA GLN A 72 -8.20 -18.29 -0.62
C GLN A 72 -7.75 -18.24 -2.08
N GLY A 73 -8.46 -17.46 -2.88
CA GLY A 73 -8.21 -17.26 -4.32
C GLY A 73 -7.05 -16.32 -4.69
N THR A 74 -6.27 -15.85 -3.71
CA THR A 74 -5.24 -14.81 -3.90
C THR A 74 -3.97 -15.37 -4.53
N TYR A 75 -4.05 -15.86 -5.77
CA TYR A 75 -3.01 -16.64 -6.45
C TYR A 75 -1.65 -15.94 -6.57
N THR A 76 -1.62 -14.63 -6.81
CA THR A 76 -0.35 -13.88 -6.87
C THR A 76 0.24 -13.75 -5.48
N SER A 77 -0.59 -13.43 -4.48
CA SER A 77 -0.12 -13.40 -3.09
C SER A 77 0.37 -14.77 -2.64
N ALA A 78 -0.38 -15.85 -2.90
CA ALA A 78 0.00 -17.21 -2.48
C ALA A 78 1.36 -17.63 -3.05
N PHE A 79 1.63 -17.28 -4.31
CA PHE A 79 2.93 -17.46 -4.92
C PHE A 79 4.03 -16.69 -4.18
N LEU A 80 3.84 -15.38 -3.95
CA LEU A 80 4.84 -14.53 -3.31
C LEU A 80 5.07 -14.92 -1.84
N MET A 81 4.02 -15.18 -1.08
CA MET A 81 4.06 -15.58 0.33
C MET A 81 4.80 -16.91 0.53
N SER A 82 4.78 -17.80 -0.47
CA SER A 82 5.55 -19.05 -0.43
C SER A 82 7.07 -18.87 -0.59
N LEU A 83 7.52 -17.67 -0.98
CA LEU A 83 8.93 -17.34 -1.22
C LEU A 83 9.51 -16.46 -0.11
N GLU A 84 9.06 -16.70 1.12
CA GLU A 84 9.56 -16.00 2.31
C GLU A 84 11.07 -16.24 2.48
N PRO A 85 11.88 -15.24 2.92
CA PRO A 85 13.34 -15.38 2.89
C PRO A 85 13.93 -16.47 3.80
N GLY A 86 13.22 -16.85 4.86
CA GLY A 86 13.58 -17.88 5.84
C GLY A 86 13.72 -19.28 5.24
N ILE A 87 13.11 -19.57 4.08
CA ILE A 87 13.23 -20.88 3.41
C ILE A 87 14.67 -21.25 3.09
N TRP A 88 15.53 -20.25 2.86
CA TRP A 88 16.94 -20.45 2.51
C TRP A 88 17.80 -20.68 3.74
N ASN A 89 17.52 -19.89 4.77
CA ASN A 89 18.14 -19.86 6.08
C ASN A 89 17.26 -18.96 6.98
N GLN A 90 16.99 -19.37 8.21
CA GLN A 90 16.11 -18.61 9.10
C GLN A 90 16.58 -17.17 9.37
N GLU A 91 17.89 -16.92 9.38
CA GLU A 91 18.47 -15.57 9.55
C GLU A 91 18.28 -14.68 8.31
N PHE A 92 18.03 -15.24 7.12
CA PHE A 92 17.75 -14.42 5.94
C PHE A 92 16.44 -13.66 6.08
N TYR A 93 15.56 -14.12 6.97
CA TYR A 93 14.34 -13.40 7.33
C TYR A 93 14.62 -12.00 7.90
N HIS A 94 15.82 -11.74 8.42
CA HIS A 94 16.23 -10.42 8.91
C HIS A 94 16.16 -9.34 7.83
N ILE A 95 16.13 -9.70 6.54
CA ILE A 95 16.01 -8.74 5.42
C ILE A 95 14.58 -8.20 5.23
N VAL A 96 13.56 -8.90 5.75
CA VAL A 96 12.13 -8.62 5.46
C VAL A 96 11.74 -7.16 5.71
N PRO A 97 12.10 -6.52 6.84
CA PRO A 97 11.78 -5.11 7.08
C PRO A 97 12.32 -4.18 6.00
N MET A 98 13.60 -4.36 5.64
CA MET A 98 14.25 -3.52 4.63
C MET A 98 13.74 -3.79 3.23
N LEU A 99 13.40 -5.03 2.92
CA LEU A 99 12.78 -5.41 1.65
C LEU A 99 11.42 -4.72 1.48
N MET A 100 10.55 -4.76 2.50
CA MET A 100 9.22 -4.14 2.46
C MET A 100 9.30 -2.62 2.33
N ILE A 101 10.20 -1.99 3.10
CA ILE A 101 10.46 -0.54 3.02
C ILE A 101 10.96 -0.16 1.62
N ALA A 102 11.85 -0.96 1.03
CA ALA A 102 12.36 -0.71 -0.31
C ALA A 102 11.28 -0.85 -1.39
N ILE A 103 10.46 -1.90 -1.32
CA ILE A 103 9.34 -2.12 -2.26
C ILE A 103 8.37 -0.95 -2.22
N LEU A 104 7.91 -0.56 -1.01
CA LEU A 104 7.00 0.57 -0.83
C LEU A 104 7.65 1.90 -1.26
N GLY A 105 8.92 2.10 -0.89
CA GLY A 105 9.70 3.30 -1.22
C GLY A 105 9.87 3.51 -2.71
N VAL A 106 10.29 2.47 -3.45
CA VAL A 106 10.50 2.50 -4.88
C VAL A 106 9.19 2.72 -5.63
N ALA A 107 8.13 1.98 -5.27
CA ALA A 107 6.82 2.14 -5.91
C ALA A 107 6.26 3.55 -5.72
N THR A 108 6.32 4.07 -4.48
CA THR A 108 5.84 5.43 -4.17
C THR A 108 6.65 6.50 -4.90
N PHE A 109 7.98 6.38 -4.89
CA PHE A 109 8.85 7.31 -5.61
C PHE A 109 8.56 7.30 -7.11
N TRP A 110 8.39 6.12 -7.71
CA TRP A 110 8.14 6.00 -9.13
C TRP A 110 6.77 6.57 -9.53
N PHE A 111 5.74 6.34 -8.71
CA PHE A 111 4.42 6.92 -8.87
C PHE A 111 4.45 8.45 -8.84
N VAL A 112 4.97 9.03 -7.76
CA VAL A 112 5.03 10.49 -7.58
C VAL A 112 5.91 11.13 -8.64
N SER A 113 7.10 10.56 -8.92
CA SER A 113 8.02 11.12 -9.93
C SER A 113 7.49 11.02 -11.35
N SER A 114 6.73 9.97 -11.69
CA SER A 114 6.11 9.82 -13.02
C SER A 114 5.08 10.92 -13.28
N PHE A 115 4.28 11.30 -12.28
CA PHE A 115 3.36 12.42 -12.41
C PHE A 115 4.09 13.78 -12.33
N VAL A 116 4.81 14.04 -11.23
CA VAL A 116 5.40 15.36 -10.94
C VAL A 116 6.55 15.72 -11.88
N SER A 117 7.54 14.84 -12.03
CA SER A 117 8.68 15.09 -12.90
C SER A 117 8.46 14.60 -14.33
N GLY A 118 7.67 13.53 -14.52
CA GLY A 118 7.36 12.99 -15.84
C GLY A 118 6.33 13.82 -16.60
N VAL A 119 5.13 14.01 -16.04
CA VAL A 119 4.02 14.74 -16.70
C VAL A 119 4.16 16.24 -16.53
N LEU A 120 4.31 16.74 -15.28
CA LEU A 120 4.35 18.17 -15.01
C LEU A 120 5.70 18.82 -15.35
N LYS A 121 6.74 18.01 -15.58
CA LYS A 121 8.13 18.46 -15.85
C LYS A 121 8.64 19.40 -14.75
N LEU A 122 8.35 19.05 -13.50
CA LEU A 122 8.87 19.72 -12.31
C LEU A 122 10.18 19.06 -11.85
N ASP A 123 11.01 19.84 -11.17
CA ASP A 123 12.31 19.39 -10.66
C ASP A 123 12.17 18.16 -9.75
N LYS A 124 13.14 17.22 -9.83
CA LYS A 124 13.13 15.96 -9.07
C LYS A 124 13.11 16.13 -7.55
N TYR A 125 13.59 17.26 -7.01
CA TYR A 125 13.49 17.51 -5.58
C TYR A 125 12.03 17.71 -5.14
N ILE A 126 11.13 18.19 -6.01
CA ILE A 126 9.70 18.33 -5.68
C ILE A 126 9.06 16.96 -5.57
N SER A 127 9.30 16.08 -6.55
CA SER A 127 8.79 14.71 -6.49
C SER A 127 9.37 13.95 -5.30
N SER A 128 10.66 14.13 -5.01
CA SER A 128 11.32 13.49 -3.87
C SER A 128 10.76 13.98 -2.53
N GLY A 129 10.53 15.30 -2.37
CA GLY A 129 9.95 15.83 -1.14
C GLY A 129 8.53 15.32 -0.87
N ILE A 130 7.67 15.25 -1.90
CA ILE A 130 6.33 14.68 -1.76
C ILE A 130 6.40 13.18 -1.46
N THR A 131 7.29 12.44 -2.13
CA THR A 131 7.52 11.02 -1.86
C THR A 131 7.92 10.80 -0.40
N LEU A 132 8.90 11.56 0.10
CA LEU A 132 9.37 11.45 1.47
C LEU A 132 8.28 11.80 2.48
N LEU A 133 7.40 12.76 2.20
CA LEU A 133 6.26 13.05 3.06
C LEU A 133 5.29 11.88 3.12
N ILE A 134 4.92 11.32 1.97
CA ILE A 134 4.02 10.16 1.89
C ILE A 134 4.64 8.97 2.63
N LEU A 135 5.91 8.66 2.37
CA LEU A 135 6.62 7.56 3.03
C LEU A 135 6.77 7.79 4.54
N MET A 136 7.07 9.02 4.98
CA MET A 136 7.22 9.33 6.39
C MET A 136 5.93 9.04 7.16
N ILE A 137 4.79 9.59 6.73
CA ILE A 137 3.53 9.35 7.44
C ILE A 137 3.06 7.90 7.29
N SER A 138 3.21 7.31 6.10
CA SER A 138 2.84 5.91 5.85
C SER A 138 3.63 4.94 6.71
N PHE A 139 4.92 5.21 6.92
CA PHE A 139 5.79 4.36 7.73
C PHE A 139 5.59 4.58 9.22
N GLN A 140 5.59 5.84 9.68
CA GLN A 140 5.53 6.13 11.12
C GLN A 140 4.16 5.90 11.75
N CYS A 141 3.09 5.99 10.96
CA CYS A 141 1.70 5.97 11.45
C CYS A 141 0.88 4.80 10.90
N ILE A 142 1.56 3.78 10.35
CA ILE A 142 0.93 2.54 9.89
C ILE A 142 0.16 1.88 11.05
N LYS A 143 -0.92 1.15 10.77
CA LYS A 143 -1.86 0.69 11.82
C LYS A 143 -1.35 -0.51 12.59
N GLN A 144 -0.71 -1.44 11.89
CA GLN A 144 0.01 -2.55 12.51
C GLN A 144 1.36 -2.75 11.80
N PRO A 145 2.47 -2.28 12.40
CA PRO A 145 3.77 -2.29 11.74
C PRO A 145 4.33 -3.70 11.53
N ALA A 146 4.01 -4.67 12.40
CA ALA A 146 4.43 -6.05 12.18
C ALA A 146 3.90 -6.60 10.85
N GLU A 147 2.59 -6.52 10.65
CA GLU A 147 1.92 -6.99 9.43
C GLU A 147 2.24 -6.14 8.18
N ALA A 148 2.83 -4.95 8.35
CA ALA A 148 3.24 -4.10 7.23
C ALA A 148 4.69 -4.34 6.79
N PHE A 149 5.57 -4.74 7.73
CA PHE A 149 7.02 -4.71 7.52
C PHE A 149 7.80 -5.92 8.06
N THR A 150 7.39 -6.56 9.16
CA THR A 150 8.23 -7.59 9.82
C THR A 150 7.67 -9.00 9.70
N TRP A 151 6.36 -9.17 9.50
CA TRP A 151 5.76 -10.43 9.11
C TRP A 151 5.62 -10.49 7.58
N TYR A 152 6.45 -11.30 6.92
CA TYR A 152 6.56 -11.37 5.47
C TYR A 152 5.24 -11.71 4.80
N ASN A 153 4.52 -12.75 5.24
CA ASN A 153 3.25 -13.14 4.66
C ASN A 153 2.24 -11.97 4.64
N GLY A 154 1.97 -11.37 5.79
CA GLY A 154 1.12 -10.18 5.88
C GLY A 154 1.65 -9.01 5.05
N ALA A 155 2.95 -8.72 5.16
CA ALA A 155 3.56 -7.55 4.53
C ALA A 155 3.56 -7.65 3.00
N ILE A 156 3.95 -8.79 2.43
CA ILE A 156 3.93 -8.97 0.97
C ILE A 156 2.49 -9.00 0.45
N HIS A 157 1.56 -9.59 1.21
CA HIS A 157 0.14 -9.69 0.85
C HIS A 157 -0.56 -8.33 0.79
N TYR A 158 -0.27 -7.41 1.71
CA TYR A 158 -0.92 -6.09 1.77
C TYR A 158 -0.05 -4.96 1.24
N THR A 159 1.16 -4.77 1.78
CA THR A 159 2.11 -3.72 1.36
C THR A 159 2.71 -4.02 -0.02
N GLY A 160 3.11 -5.27 -0.26
CA GLY A 160 3.69 -5.69 -1.54
C GLY A 160 2.70 -5.61 -2.71
N ILE A 161 1.50 -6.15 -2.53
CA ILE A 161 0.43 -6.06 -3.54
C ILE A 161 -0.01 -4.60 -3.76
N TYR A 162 -0.11 -3.78 -2.71
CA TYR A 162 -0.34 -2.33 -2.86
C TYR A 162 0.74 -1.67 -3.72
N ALA A 163 2.02 -1.95 -3.47
CA ALA A 163 3.12 -1.40 -4.25
C ALA A 163 3.05 -1.85 -5.72
N MET A 164 2.69 -3.11 -5.98
CA MET A 164 2.47 -3.63 -7.34
C MET A 164 1.29 -2.93 -8.04
N TRP A 165 0.19 -2.66 -7.33
CA TRP A 165 -0.92 -1.87 -7.86
C TRP A 165 -0.53 -0.42 -8.13
N LEU A 166 0.29 0.18 -7.26
CA LEU A 166 0.82 1.53 -7.46
C LEU A 166 1.73 1.60 -8.71
N ILE A 167 2.49 0.55 -8.99
CA ILE A 167 3.24 0.36 -10.24
C ILE A 167 2.30 0.32 -11.44
N LEU A 168 1.17 -0.40 -11.37
CA LEU A 168 0.16 -0.41 -12.43
C LEU A 168 -0.39 0.99 -12.71
N ILE A 169 -0.81 1.71 -11.66
CA ILE A 169 -1.26 3.11 -11.78
C ILE A 169 -0.18 3.98 -12.42
N THR A 170 1.08 3.78 -12.04
CA THR A 170 2.23 4.53 -12.59
C THR A 170 2.40 4.29 -14.08
N CYS A 171 2.28 3.03 -14.52
CA CYS A 171 2.27 2.68 -15.94
C CYS A 171 1.09 3.34 -16.67
N ASN A 172 -0.10 3.36 -16.06
CA ASN A 172 -1.30 3.99 -16.62
C ASN A 172 -1.14 5.51 -16.78
N ILE A 173 -0.51 6.18 -15.82
CA ILE A 173 -0.13 7.61 -15.94
C ILE A 173 0.79 7.83 -17.15
N LYS A 174 1.77 6.95 -17.36
CA LYS A 174 2.69 7.07 -18.50
C LYS A 174 2.00 6.83 -19.82
N VAL A 175 1.14 5.81 -19.92
CA VAL A 175 0.32 5.52 -21.12
C VAL A 175 -0.58 6.71 -21.45
N PHE A 176 -1.24 7.27 -20.44
CA PHE A 176 -2.06 8.47 -20.61
C PHE A 176 -1.23 9.65 -21.12
N ALA A 177 -0.05 9.87 -20.53
CA ALA A 177 0.85 10.95 -20.95
C ALA A 177 1.46 10.77 -22.35
N SER A 178 1.66 9.53 -22.80
CA SER A 178 2.15 9.22 -24.15
C SER A 178 1.05 9.08 -25.20
N GLY A 179 -0.23 9.13 -24.81
CA GLY A 179 -1.36 8.94 -25.74
C GLY A 179 -1.54 7.51 -26.25
N GLY A 180 -1.12 6.52 -25.45
CA GLY A 180 -1.25 5.08 -25.75
C GLY A 180 0.02 4.29 -25.47
N ALA A 181 -0.06 2.97 -25.67
CA ALA A 181 1.02 2.01 -25.44
C ALA A 181 1.36 1.23 -26.72
N GLY A 182 2.63 0.85 -26.89
CA GLY A 182 3.02 -0.12 -27.91
C GLY A 182 2.66 -1.55 -27.50
N LYS A 183 2.63 -2.50 -28.46
CA LYS A 183 2.20 -3.89 -28.23
C LYS A 183 2.90 -4.58 -27.04
N ARG A 184 4.23 -4.46 -26.93
CA ARG A 184 5.00 -5.07 -25.82
C ARG A 184 4.62 -4.47 -24.45
N ALA A 185 4.43 -3.15 -24.39
CA ALA A 185 4.01 -2.48 -23.17
C ALA A 185 2.57 -2.88 -22.79
N GLN A 186 1.69 -3.08 -23.78
CA GLN A 186 0.33 -3.55 -23.54
C GLN A 186 0.29 -4.98 -22.97
N VAL A 187 1.13 -5.90 -23.47
CA VAL A 187 1.28 -7.24 -22.87
C VAL A 187 1.75 -7.12 -21.42
N GLY A 188 2.76 -6.29 -21.15
CA GLY A 188 3.24 -6.05 -19.78
C GLY A 188 2.16 -5.49 -18.85
N LEU A 189 1.33 -4.55 -19.33
CA LEU A 189 0.19 -4.00 -18.59
C LEU A 189 -0.87 -5.06 -18.29
N CYS A 190 -1.22 -5.88 -19.28
CA CYS A 190 -2.20 -6.96 -19.11
C CYS A 190 -1.72 -7.99 -18.07
N LEU A 191 -0.44 -8.38 -18.14
CA LEU A 191 0.16 -9.29 -17.16
C LEU A 191 0.19 -8.67 -15.76
N LEU A 192 0.62 -7.41 -15.65
CA LEU A 192 0.64 -6.71 -14.36
C LEU A 192 -0.75 -6.55 -13.76
N ALA A 193 -1.75 -6.20 -14.57
CA ALA A 193 -3.14 -6.10 -14.15
C ALA A 193 -3.69 -7.44 -13.66
N PHE A 194 -3.39 -8.53 -14.37
CA PHE A 194 -3.73 -9.88 -13.92
C PHE A 194 -3.05 -10.20 -12.58
N LEU A 195 -1.75 -9.93 -12.43
CA LEU A 195 -1.04 -10.18 -11.17
C LEU A 195 -1.58 -9.36 -10.00
N VAL A 196 -1.93 -8.08 -10.21
CA VAL A 196 -2.60 -7.25 -9.20
C VAL A 196 -3.94 -7.85 -8.79
N ALA A 197 -4.71 -8.38 -9.74
CA ALA A 197 -5.99 -9.02 -9.47
C ALA A 197 -5.88 -10.34 -8.68
N GLY A 198 -4.70 -10.97 -8.64
CA GLY A 198 -4.40 -12.12 -7.79
C GLY A 198 -3.94 -11.77 -6.38
N GLY A 199 -3.98 -10.49 -6.00
CA GLY A 199 -3.62 -10.02 -4.67
C GLY A 199 -4.75 -10.13 -3.64
N ASN A 200 -4.62 -9.40 -2.52
CA ASN A 200 -5.65 -9.32 -1.49
C ASN A 200 -6.95 -8.68 -2.00
N ASN A 201 -8.10 -9.14 -1.49
CA ASN A 201 -9.43 -8.72 -1.96
C ASN A 201 -9.67 -7.20 -1.92
N LEU A 202 -9.08 -6.49 -0.94
CA LEU A 202 -9.18 -5.03 -0.85
C LEU A 202 -8.49 -4.36 -2.03
N THR A 203 -7.28 -4.78 -2.37
CA THR A 203 -6.54 -4.23 -3.50
C THR A 203 -7.24 -4.52 -4.82
N VAL A 204 -7.77 -5.74 -5.00
CA VAL A 204 -8.50 -6.12 -6.21
C VAL A 204 -9.74 -5.25 -6.40
N LEU A 205 -10.57 -5.10 -5.37
CA LEU A 205 -11.77 -4.27 -5.43
C LEU A 205 -11.40 -2.80 -5.69
N THR A 206 -10.40 -2.27 -4.99
CA THR A 206 -9.93 -0.89 -5.16
C THR A 206 -9.38 -0.65 -6.57
N ALA A 207 -8.62 -1.60 -7.12
CA ALA A 207 -8.09 -1.52 -8.47
C ALA A 207 -9.20 -1.50 -9.52
N LEU A 208 -10.24 -2.34 -9.37
CA LEU A 208 -11.40 -2.34 -10.26
C LEU A 208 -12.13 -0.99 -10.24
N ILE A 209 -12.37 -0.41 -9.06
CA ILE A 209 -13.06 0.88 -8.93
C ILE A 209 -12.23 2.01 -9.55
N VAL A 210 -10.92 2.07 -9.26
CA VAL A 210 -10.03 3.07 -9.86
C VAL A 210 -9.95 2.92 -11.37
N GLN A 211 -9.91 1.69 -11.89
CA GLN A 211 -9.93 1.42 -13.33
C GLN A 211 -11.26 1.87 -13.96
N ALA A 212 -12.38 1.63 -13.28
CA ALA A 212 -13.70 2.10 -13.73
C ALA A 212 -13.77 3.64 -13.76
N TYR A 213 -13.26 4.33 -12.73
CA TYR A 213 -13.17 5.80 -12.71
C TYR A 213 -12.30 6.33 -13.86
N MET A 214 -11.19 5.65 -14.16
CA MET A 214 -10.31 6.02 -15.27
C MET A 214 -11.00 5.88 -16.63
N LEU A 215 -11.68 4.75 -16.87
CA LEU A 215 -12.43 4.53 -18.12
C LEU A 215 -13.59 5.51 -18.26
N LEU A 216 -14.32 5.79 -17.18
CA LEU A 216 -15.38 6.79 -17.16
C LEU A 216 -14.83 8.18 -17.50
N PHE A 217 -13.71 8.57 -16.90
CA PHE A 217 -13.06 9.84 -17.18
C PHE A 217 -12.64 9.95 -18.66
N ILE A 218 -11.99 8.92 -19.22
CA ILE A 218 -11.58 8.91 -20.63
C ILE A 218 -12.81 8.92 -21.56
N GLY A 219 -13.86 8.17 -21.23
CA GLY A 219 -15.11 8.12 -21.99
C GLY A 219 -15.84 9.47 -22.01
N VAL A 220 -15.98 10.11 -20.84
CA VAL A 220 -16.53 11.48 -20.74
C VAL A 220 -15.70 12.46 -21.56
N MET A 221 -14.36 12.40 -21.49
CA MET A 221 -13.49 13.26 -22.29
C MET A 221 -13.67 13.04 -23.80
N ALA A 222 -13.81 11.79 -24.24
CA ALA A 222 -14.08 11.45 -25.64
C ALA A 222 -15.44 12.00 -26.12
N LEU A 223 -16.47 11.97 -25.27
CA LEU A 223 -17.83 12.45 -25.59
C LEU A 223 -17.95 13.98 -25.57
N PHE A 224 -17.46 14.66 -24.53
CA PHE A 224 -17.68 16.10 -24.33
C PHE A 224 -16.85 16.98 -25.27
N LYS A 225 -15.59 16.63 -25.54
CA LYS A 225 -14.81 17.35 -26.57
C LYS A 225 -15.31 17.07 -27.98
N GLY A 226 -15.96 15.92 -28.19
CA GLY A 226 -16.67 15.59 -29.43
C GLY A 226 -17.89 16.47 -29.70
N LYS A 227 -18.52 17.04 -28.66
CA LYS A 227 -19.68 17.96 -28.76
C LYS A 227 -19.31 19.44 -28.76
N LEU A 228 -18.27 19.86 -28.04
CA LEU A 228 -17.82 21.28 -27.99
C LEU A 228 -17.21 21.81 -29.30
N THR A 229 -16.77 20.91 -30.18
CA THR A 229 -16.23 21.21 -31.51
C THR A 229 -17.25 20.98 -32.63
N GLY A 230 -18.48 20.59 -32.31
CA GLY A 230 -19.59 20.43 -33.24
C GLY A 230 -20.27 21.74 -33.64
N LYS A 231 -19.57 22.88 -33.54
CA LYS A 231 -19.94 24.11 -34.25
C LYS A 231 -19.03 24.20 -35.47
N GLU A 232 -19.64 23.99 -36.63
CA GLU A 232 -19.06 24.00 -37.97
C GLU A 232 -18.05 25.16 -38.14
N SER A 233 -16.76 24.81 -38.22
CA SER A 233 -15.71 25.69 -38.76
C SER A 233 -14.50 24.81 -39.10
N GLU A 234 -13.86 25.15 -40.23
CA GLU A 234 -12.84 24.49 -41.08
C GLU A 234 -11.73 23.59 -40.47
N ASP A 235 -11.65 23.36 -39.16
CA ASP A 235 -10.56 22.58 -38.52
C ASP A 235 -10.89 21.07 -38.35
N ASN A 236 -11.56 20.47 -39.35
CA ASN A 236 -12.06 19.08 -39.34
C ASN A 236 -10.94 18.02 -39.14
N LYS A 237 -9.69 18.36 -39.50
CA LYS A 237 -8.52 17.48 -39.37
C LYS A 237 -8.02 17.35 -37.92
N LYS A 238 -7.93 18.47 -37.18
CA LYS A 238 -7.53 18.45 -35.75
C LYS A 238 -8.58 17.79 -34.86
N TYR A 239 -9.86 17.90 -35.23
CA TYR A 239 -10.97 17.19 -34.59
C TYR A 239 -10.79 15.66 -34.69
N CYS A 240 -10.59 15.15 -35.90
CA CYS A 240 -10.37 13.73 -36.16
C CYS A 240 -9.11 13.20 -35.43
N GLU A 241 -8.02 13.96 -35.43
CA GLU A 241 -6.77 13.59 -34.74
C GLU A 241 -6.92 13.52 -33.20
N HIS A 242 -7.67 14.45 -32.58
CA HIS A 242 -7.91 14.44 -31.13
C HIS A 242 -8.89 13.34 -30.69
N LYS A 243 -9.98 13.13 -31.44
CA LYS A 243 -10.93 12.04 -31.17
C LYS A 243 -10.27 10.68 -31.37
N ALA A 244 -9.42 10.55 -32.38
CA ALA A 244 -8.59 9.37 -32.58
C ALA A 244 -7.64 9.14 -31.38
N GLY A 245 -7.12 10.19 -30.76
CA GLY A 245 -6.29 10.10 -29.55
C GLY A 245 -7.00 9.49 -28.34
N TYR A 246 -8.22 9.95 -28.02
CA TYR A 246 -8.99 9.37 -26.90
C TYR A 246 -9.51 7.96 -27.19
N ASN A 247 -9.93 7.69 -28.44
CA ASN A 247 -10.30 6.34 -28.85
C ASN A 247 -9.11 5.38 -28.76
N LYS A 248 -7.91 5.83 -29.14
CA LYS A 248 -6.67 5.07 -28.99
C LYS A 248 -6.34 4.79 -27.51
N LEU A 249 -6.57 5.75 -26.61
CA LEU A 249 -6.44 5.52 -25.16
C LEU A 249 -7.43 4.46 -24.67
N LEU A 250 -8.72 4.55 -25.04
CA LEU A 250 -9.72 3.54 -24.69
C LEU A 250 -9.30 2.14 -25.16
N ILE A 251 -8.90 2.02 -26.43
CA ILE A 251 -8.42 0.75 -27.00
C ILE A 251 -7.18 0.23 -26.27
N THR A 252 -6.34 1.13 -25.73
CA THR A 252 -5.15 0.73 -24.96
C THR A 252 -5.54 0.16 -23.59
N PHE A 253 -6.48 0.79 -22.88
CA PHE A 253 -6.88 0.39 -21.53
C PHE A 253 -7.88 -0.77 -21.49
N ILE A 254 -8.62 -1.03 -22.57
CA ILE A 254 -9.62 -2.13 -22.60
C ILE A 254 -8.98 -3.49 -22.31
N PRO A 255 -7.89 -3.93 -23.00
CA PRO A 255 -7.30 -5.24 -22.75
C PRO A 255 -6.76 -5.40 -21.32
N GLU A 256 -6.12 -4.37 -20.79
CA GLU A 256 -5.67 -4.34 -19.40
C GLU A 256 -6.85 -4.47 -18.43
N THR A 257 -7.95 -3.75 -18.67
CA THR A 257 -9.18 -3.83 -17.86
C THR A 257 -9.79 -5.23 -17.91
N ILE A 258 -9.81 -5.86 -19.08
CA ILE A 258 -10.30 -7.23 -19.25
C ILE A 258 -9.42 -8.21 -18.44
N CYS A 259 -8.09 -8.08 -18.50
CA CYS A 259 -7.19 -8.91 -17.72
C CYS A 259 -7.34 -8.70 -16.21
N LEU A 260 -7.50 -7.45 -15.75
CA LEU A 260 -7.82 -7.13 -14.35
C LEU A 260 -9.12 -7.81 -13.92
N PHE A 261 -10.17 -7.70 -14.74
CA PHE A 261 -11.48 -8.28 -14.45
C PHE A 261 -11.45 -9.81 -14.43
N ILE A 262 -10.85 -10.44 -15.44
CA ILE A 262 -10.69 -11.91 -15.49
C ILE A 262 -9.89 -12.40 -14.28
N GLY A 263 -8.77 -11.75 -13.97
CA GLY A 263 -7.97 -12.09 -12.80
C GLY A 263 -8.76 -11.93 -11.49
N ALA A 264 -9.62 -10.92 -11.40
CA ALA A 264 -10.46 -10.70 -10.22
C ALA A 264 -11.56 -11.75 -10.09
N MET A 265 -12.15 -12.19 -11.22
CA MET A 265 -13.12 -13.28 -11.21
C MET A 265 -12.48 -14.60 -10.78
N ILE A 266 -11.26 -14.91 -11.24
CA ILE A 266 -10.52 -16.09 -10.76
C ILE A 266 -10.30 -15.99 -9.25
N ASN A 267 -9.91 -14.82 -8.74
CA ASN A 267 -9.70 -14.62 -7.31
C ASN A 267 -10.99 -14.79 -6.49
N PHE A 268 -12.06 -14.08 -6.84
CA PHE A 268 -13.31 -14.09 -6.07
C PHE A 268 -14.08 -15.41 -6.17
N LEU A 269 -14.01 -16.11 -7.31
CA LEU A 269 -14.71 -17.38 -7.52
C LEU A 269 -13.92 -18.61 -7.01
N ALA A 270 -12.77 -18.41 -6.36
CA ALA A 270 -12.02 -19.50 -5.80
C ALA A 270 -12.82 -20.24 -4.71
N PRO A 271 -12.94 -21.57 -4.76
CA PRO A 271 -13.71 -22.33 -3.78
C PRO A 271 -13.12 -22.22 -2.37
N GLY A 272 -11.80 -22.01 -2.25
CA GLY A 272 -11.14 -21.77 -0.97
C GLY A 272 -11.72 -20.57 -0.20
N ASN A 273 -12.22 -19.53 -0.89
CA ASN A 273 -12.83 -18.37 -0.23
C ASN A 273 -14.06 -18.76 0.61
N ALA A 274 -14.86 -19.73 0.13
CA ALA A 274 -16.03 -20.22 0.86
C ALA A 274 -15.61 -21.02 2.10
N ILE A 275 -14.57 -21.86 1.98
CA ILE A 275 -14.01 -22.64 3.09
C ILE A 275 -13.45 -21.71 4.17
N ARG A 276 -12.69 -20.68 3.78
CA ARG A 276 -12.15 -19.70 4.72
C ARG A 276 -13.27 -18.90 5.39
N MET A 277 -14.31 -18.52 4.66
CA MET A 277 -15.47 -17.84 5.25
C MET A 277 -16.18 -18.73 6.29
N GLU A 278 -16.31 -20.03 6.03
CA GLU A 278 -16.83 -21.00 7.00
C GLU A 278 -15.93 -21.11 8.23
N ALA A 279 -14.61 -21.19 8.04
CA ALA A 279 -13.62 -21.20 9.12
C ALA A 279 -13.67 -19.91 9.97
N MET A 280 -14.09 -18.78 9.38
CA MET A 280 -14.27 -17.49 10.06
C MET A 280 -15.66 -17.31 10.70
N GLY A 281 -16.45 -18.38 10.84
CA GLY A 281 -17.77 -18.35 11.50
C GLY A 281 -18.97 -18.33 10.57
N GLY A 282 -18.75 -18.46 9.24
CA GLY A 282 -19.78 -18.83 8.26
C GLY A 282 -20.87 -17.81 7.96
N ASN A 283 -20.83 -16.61 8.55
CA ASN A 283 -21.84 -15.57 8.35
C ASN A 283 -21.29 -14.41 7.53
N SER A 284 -21.89 -14.16 6.36
CA SER A 284 -21.64 -12.95 5.59
C SER A 284 -22.76 -11.93 5.76
N ASN A 285 -22.42 -10.65 5.87
CA ASN A 285 -23.42 -9.59 5.86
C ASN A 285 -24.16 -9.52 4.52
N GLY A 286 -25.40 -9.01 4.53
CA GLY A 286 -26.12 -8.71 3.30
C GLY A 286 -25.39 -7.64 2.46
N ILE A 287 -25.57 -7.64 1.13
CA ILE A 287 -24.90 -6.67 0.24
C ILE A 287 -25.25 -5.22 0.62
N VAL A 288 -26.53 -4.93 0.84
CA VAL A 288 -27.00 -3.58 1.19
C VAL A 288 -26.45 -3.14 2.55
N GLU A 289 -26.49 -4.04 3.53
CA GLU A 289 -25.93 -3.81 4.87
C GLU A 289 -24.43 -3.51 4.79
N THR A 290 -23.68 -4.30 4.03
CA THR A 290 -22.25 -4.10 3.79
C THR A 290 -21.97 -2.72 3.22
N ILE A 291 -22.75 -2.28 2.21
CA ILE A 291 -22.60 -0.96 1.59
C ILE A 291 -22.83 0.15 2.63
N VAL A 292 -23.91 0.08 3.40
CA VAL A 292 -24.26 1.09 4.41
C VAL A 292 -23.18 1.17 5.50
N LYS A 293 -22.78 0.01 6.05
CA LYS A 293 -21.71 -0.08 7.05
C LYS A 293 -20.37 0.43 6.51
N SER A 294 -20.06 0.16 5.24
CA SER A 294 -18.84 0.63 4.57
C SER A 294 -18.79 2.16 4.46
N PHE A 295 -19.90 2.82 4.13
CA PHE A 295 -19.98 4.28 4.15
C PHE A 295 -19.85 4.85 5.58
N SER A 296 -20.49 4.23 6.56
CA SER A 296 -20.35 4.64 7.97
C SER A 296 -18.90 4.53 8.46
N ALA A 297 -18.22 3.42 8.14
CA ALA A 297 -16.80 3.23 8.43
C ALA A 297 -15.95 4.28 7.69
N GLY A 298 -16.20 4.47 6.40
CA GLY A 298 -15.53 5.51 5.59
C GLY A 298 -15.65 6.91 6.21
N LEU A 299 -16.82 7.28 6.73
CA LEU A 299 -17.02 8.57 7.38
C LEU A 299 -16.22 8.70 8.68
N LYS A 300 -16.33 7.70 9.56
CA LYS A 300 -15.61 7.65 10.85
C LYS A 300 -14.10 7.78 10.63
N TYR A 301 -13.51 6.87 9.86
CA TYR A 301 -12.06 6.81 9.69
C TYR A 301 -11.50 7.97 8.86
N SER A 302 -12.25 8.48 7.88
CA SER A 302 -11.79 9.67 7.13
C SER A 302 -11.72 10.90 8.03
N PHE A 303 -12.66 11.08 8.96
CA PHE A 303 -12.59 12.15 9.95
C PHE A 303 -11.43 11.93 10.92
N ASP A 304 -11.42 10.80 11.63
CA ASP A 304 -10.43 10.47 12.67
C ASP A 304 -8.99 10.57 12.15
N TRP A 305 -8.73 10.02 10.97
CA TRP A 305 -7.39 10.05 10.40
C TRP A 305 -6.99 11.44 9.90
N THR A 306 -7.93 12.25 9.42
CA THR A 306 -7.64 13.60 8.92
C THR A 306 -7.34 14.58 10.04
N ILE A 307 -8.06 14.49 11.16
CA ILE A 307 -7.84 15.36 12.33
C ILE A 307 -6.67 14.92 13.20
N SER A 308 -6.10 13.73 12.95
CA SER A 308 -4.92 13.26 13.67
C SER A 308 -3.76 14.25 13.53
N ILE A 309 -3.01 14.44 14.61
CA ILE A 309 -1.92 15.41 14.66
C ILE A 309 -0.84 15.12 13.59
N SER A 310 -0.61 13.84 13.28
CA SER A 310 0.30 13.41 12.22
C SER A 310 -0.17 13.80 10.83
N SER A 311 -1.47 13.62 10.52
CA SER A 311 -2.05 14.06 9.24
C SER A 311 -2.04 15.58 9.11
N LEU A 312 -2.32 16.32 10.19
CA LEU A 312 -2.23 17.78 10.19
C LEU A 312 -0.80 18.27 9.94
N LEU A 313 0.20 17.63 10.55
CA LEU A 313 1.61 17.91 10.26
C LEU A 313 1.95 17.60 8.79
N PHE A 314 1.53 16.44 8.30
CA PHE A 314 1.71 16.05 6.91
C PHE A 314 1.11 17.08 5.94
N ILE A 315 -0.13 17.52 6.19
CA ILE A 315 -0.80 18.57 5.40
C ILE A 315 0.04 19.84 5.41
N ALA A 316 0.46 20.33 6.59
CA ALA A 316 1.26 21.55 6.72
C ALA A 316 2.56 21.49 5.89
N TRP A 317 3.25 20.35 5.91
CA TRP A 317 4.46 20.13 5.12
C TRP A 317 4.19 19.92 3.63
N LEU A 318 3.02 19.39 3.24
CA LEU A 318 2.63 19.18 1.85
C LEU A 318 2.33 20.49 1.11
N LEU A 319 1.71 21.47 1.79
CA LEU A 319 1.28 22.76 1.19
C LEU A 319 2.35 23.44 0.32
N PRO A 320 3.62 23.65 0.75
CA PRO A 320 4.62 24.30 -0.10
C PRO A 320 4.92 23.54 -1.40
N PHE A 321 4.88 22.20 -1.39
CA PHE A 321 5.08 21.38 -2.58
C PHE A 321 3.85 21.41 -3.49
N ALA A 322 2.66 21.23 -2.91
CA ALA A 322 1.39 21.28 -3.63
C ALA A 322 1.17 22.64 -4.30
N MET A 323 1.64 23.75 -3.72
CA MET A 323 1.57 25.07 -4.37
C MET A 323 2.36 25.16 -5.67
N VAL A 324 3.48 24.45 -5.81
CA VAL A 324 4.24 24.42 -7.07
C VAL A 324 3.55 23.55 -8.11
N ILE A 325 2.93 22.44 -7.70
CA ILE A 325 2.08 21.62 -8.57
C ILE A 325 0.92 22.45 -9.11
N ILE A 326 0.18 23.13 -8.23
CA ILE A 326 -0.96 23.97 -8.60
C ILE A 326 -0.56 25.06 -9.59
N LYS A 327 0.50 25.82 -9.30
CA LYS A 327 1.00 26.85 -10.23
C LYS A 327 1.34 26.26 -11.59
N ARG A 328 2.02 25.10 -11.63
CA ARG A 328 2.33 24.42 -12.89
C ARG A 328 1.07 23.99 -13.64
N LEU A 329 0.07 23.45 -12.96
CA LEU A 329 -1.21 23.06 -13.55
C LEU A 329 -1.97 24.26 -14.12
N VAL A 330 -2.02 25.38 -13.40
CA VAL A 330 -2.69 26.61 -13.84
C VAL A 330 -1.94 27.27 -15.00
N ASP A 331 -0.64 27.51 -14.84
CA ASP A 331 0.14 28.34 -15.78
C ASP A 331 0.42 27.62 -17.09
N LYS A 332 0.68 26.30 -17.05
CA LYS A 332 1.02 25.51 -18.25
C LYS A 332 -0.18 24.82 -18.88
N PHE A 333 -1.12 24.33 -18.07
CA PHE A 333 -2.22 23.50 -18.54
C PHE A 333 -3.59 24.20 -18.45
N GLY A 334 -3.66 25.43 -17.94
CA GLY A 334 -4.91 26.18 -17.80
C GLY A 334 -5.91 25.53 -16.86
N PHE A 335 -5.45 24.69 -15.91
CA PHE A 335 -6.34 23.94 -15.05
C PHE A 335 -7.06 24.84 -14.03
N GLU A 336 -8.38 24.67 -13.88
CA GLU A 336 -9.22 25.60 -13.12
C GLU A 336 -9.78 25.04 -11.80
N PHE A 337 -9.58 23.74 -11.50
CA PHE A 337 -10.05 23.08 -10.27
C PHE A 337 -11.57 23.23 -10.00
N LYS A 338 -12.41 23.16 -11.05
CA LYS A 338 -13.84 23.55 -10.97
C LYS A 338 -14.71 22.71 -10.02
N PHE A 339 -14.36 21.46 -9.75
CA PHE A 339 -15.27 20.48 -9.15
C PHE A 339 -14.70 19.82 -7.88
N PRO A 340 -14.40 20.59 -6.80
CA PRO A 340 -13.83 20.03 -5.58
C PRO A 340 -14.77 19.04 -4.89
N LEU A 341 -16.08 19.30 -4.86
CA LEU A 341 -17.06 18.40 -4.24
C LEU A 341 -17.17 17.06 -4.97
N LEU A 342 -17.06 17.07 -6.31
CA LEU A 342 -17.09 15.83 -7.09
C LEU A 342 -15.86 14.96 -6.80
N LEU A 343 -14.69 15.58 -6.64
CA LEU A 343 -13.48 14.87 -6.23
C LEU A 343 -13.66 14.26 -4.84
N ILE A 344 -14.08 15.06 -3.85
CA ILE A 344 -14.28 14.58 -2.48
C ILE A 344 -15.29 13.42 -2.45
N LEU A 345 -16.40 13.53 -3.18
CA LEU A 345 -17.40 12.47 -3.24
C LEU A 345 -16.85 11.19 -3.89
N ALA A 346 -16.08 11.31 -4.98
CA ALA A 346 -15.47 10.17 -5.65
C ALA A 346 -14.42 9.48 -4.75
N GLU A 347 -13.56 10.25 -4.08
CA GLU A 347 -12.58 9.71 -3.13
C GLU A 347 -13.26 9.10 -1.91
N TYR A 348 -14.34 9.70 -1.40
CA TYR A 348 -15.12 9.16 -0.29
C TYR A 348 -15.81 7.83 -0.66
N CYS A 349 -16.39 7.72 -1.85
CA CYS A 349 -16.94 6.45 -2.37
C CYS A 349 -15.85 5.37 -2.48
N LEU A 350 -14.69 5.71 -3.05
CA LEU A 350 -13.55 4.79 -3.15
C LEU A 350 -13.06 4.36 -1.76
N PHE A 351 -12.86 5.32 -0.85
CA PHE A 351 -12.38 5.08 0.51
C PHE A 351 -13.35 4.18 1.28
N SER A 352 -14.65 4.46 1.19
CA SER A 352 -15.70 3.64 1.82
C SER A 352 -15.71 2.21 1.27
N ALA A 353 -15.58 2.04 -0.06
CA ALA A 353 -15.62 0.73 -0.69
C ALA A 353 -14.50 -0.22 -0.22
N MET A 354 -13.36 0.30 0.24
CA MET A 354 -12.26 -0.54 0.72
C MET A 354 -12.58 -1.30 2.01
N TRP A 355 -13.59 -0.86 2.77
CA TRP A 355 -14.05 -1.54 3.99
C TRP A 355 -14.97 -2.73 3.69
N ALA A 356 -15.57 -2.77 2.49
CA ALA A 356 -16.58 -3.76 2.14
C ALA A 356 -16.12 -5.22 2.26
N PRO A 357 -14.88 -5.62 1.85
CA PRO A 357 -14.48 -7.01 1.95
C PRO A 357 -14.49 -7.57 3.37
N ASN A 358 -14.02 -6.81 4.37
CA ASN A 358 -14.00 -7.28 5.76
C ASN A 358 -15.39 -7.21 6.38
N ILE A 359 -16.11 -6.11 6.16
CA ILE A 359 -17.49 -5.98 6.66
C ILE A 359 -18.35 -7.10 6.08
N TYR A 360 -18.14 -7.48 4.83
CA TYR A 360 -18.89 -8.58 4.21
C TYR A 360 -18.59 -9.93 4.86
N THR A 361 -17.33 -10.20 5.21
CA THR A 361 -16.88 -11.55 5.62
C THR A 361 -16.83 -11.78 7.12
N SER A 362 -16.59 -10.74 7.92
CA SER A 362 -16.45 -10.86 9.38
C SER A 362 -17.21 -9.79 10.17
N ASP A 363 -17.95 -8.89 9.50
CA ASP A 363 -18.59 -7.71 10.13
C ASP A 363 -17.62 -6.82 10.94
N GLU A 364 -16.32 -6.88 10.61
CA GLU A 364 -15.29 -6.18 11.36
C GLU A 364 -14.66 -5.05 10.56
N THR A 365 -14.41 -3.94 11.27
CA THR A 365 -13.59 -2.83 10.76
C THR A 365 -12.20 -2.82 11.39
N GLU A 366 -11.91 -3.68 12.35
CA GLU A 366 -10.69 -3.61 13.18
C GLU A 366 -9.61 -4.65 12.83
N VAL A 367 -9.70 -5.25 11.63
CA VAL A 367 -8.66 -6.13 11.10
C VAL A 367 -7.44 -5.30 10.68
N LEU A 368 -6.43 -5.18 11.53
CA LEU A 368 -5.36 -4.18 11.38
C LEU A 368 -4.55 -4.29 10.08
N ARG A 369 -4.25 -5.50 9.57
CA ARG A 369 -3.55 -5.72 8.29
C ARG A 369 -4.25 -5.09 7.10
N THR A 370 -5.57 -5.11 7.13
CA THR A 370 -6.38 -4.51 6.08
C THR A 370 -6.43 -2.99 6.23
N GLN A 371 -6.45 -2.49 7.47
CA GLN A 371 -6.33 -1.05 7.73
C GLN A 371 -4.98 -0.50 7.28
N ASN A 372 -3.90 -1.28 7.28
CA ASN A 372 -2.62 -0.86 6.69
C ASN A 372 -2.80 -0.49 5.21
N PHE A 373 -3.39 -1.38 4.41
CA PHE A 373 -3.70 -1.10 3.01
C PHE A 373 -4.57 0.16 2.87
N ILE A 374 -5.70 0.22 3.60
CA ILE A 374 -6.64 1.35 3.55
C ILE A 374 -5.94 2.67 3.92
N TYR A 375 -5.05 2.65 4.91
CA TYR A 375 -4.28 3.80 5.34
C TYR A 375 -3.28 4.27 4.26
N LEU A 376 -2.57 3.35 3.61
CA LEU A 376 -1.66 3.68 2.50
C LEU A 376 -2.40 4.35 1.34
N VAL A 377 -3.59 3.84 0.98
CA VAL A 377 -4.44 4.48 -0.04
C VAL A 377 -4.92 5.85 0.44
N TYR A 378 -5.40 5.95 1.69
CA TYR A 378 -5.86 7.19 2.29
C TYR A 378 -4.82 8.31 2.23
N ILE A 379 -3.55 8.04 2.50
CA ILE A 379 -2.50 9.07 2.43
C ILE A 379 -2.34 9.62 1.00
N VAL A 380 -2.48 8.76 -0.02
CA VAL A 380 -2.47 9.20 -1.43
C VAL A 380 -3.71 10.06 -1.74
N LEU A 381 -4.90 9.62 -1.32
CA LEU A 381 -6.15 10.38 -1.49
C LEU A 381 -6.07 11.74 -0.79
N LEU A 382 -5.60 11.77 0.46
CA LEU A 382 -5.38 13.00 1.22
C LEU A 382 -4.44 13.96 0.48
N THR A 383 -3.36 13.43 -0.12
CA THR A 383 -2.43 14.23 -0.94
C THR A 383 -3.14 14.89 -2.12
N VAL A 384 -3.99 14.13 -2.82
CA VAL A 384 -4.75 14.60 -3.98
C VAL A 384 -5.81 15.62 -3.55
N THR A 385 -6.64 15.31 -2.55
CA THR A 385 -7.68 16.20 -2.03
C THR A 385 -7.11 17.52 -1.52
N VAL A 386 -6.06 17.50 -0.70
CA VAL A 386 -5.42 18.73 -0.18
C VAL A 386 -4.87 19.58 -1.33
N THR A 387 -4.20 18.96 -2.30
CA THR A 387 -3.67 19.65 -3.47
C THR A 387 -4.78 20.26 -4.32
N TYR A 388 -5.88 19.54 -4.53
CA TYR A 388 -7.01 20.01 -5.34
C TYR A 388 -7.77 21.15 -4.66
N LEU A 389 -8.10 21.01 -3.37
CA LEU A 389 -8.79 22.04 -2.60
C LEU A 389 -7.96 23.32 -2.53
N MET A 390 -6.66 23.20 -2.28
CA MET A 390 -5.76 24.35 -2.33
C MET A 390 -5.69 24.96 -3.73
N GLY A 391 -5.77 24.16 -4.79
CA GLY A 391 -5.87 24.62 -6.18
C GLY A 391 -7.13 25.43 -6.45
N TRP A 392 -8.27 24.96 -5.97
CA TRP A 392 -9.55 25.68 -6.04
C TRP A 392 -9.48 27.03 -5.31
N VAL A 393 -8.95 27.04 -4.08
CA VAL A 393 -8.70 28.27 -3.31
C VAL A 393 -7.75 29.20 -4.05
N TYR A 394 -6.68 28.66 -4.65
CA TYR A 394 -5.70 29.45 -5.38
C TYR A 394 -6.31 30.18 -6.59
N VAL A 395 -7.09 29.47 -7.41
CA VAL A 395 -7.73 30.04 -8.61
C VAL A 395 -8.80 31.07 -8.24
N ARG A 396 -9.64 30.77 -7.24
CA ARG A 396 -10.78 31.62 -6.86
C ARG A 396 -10.40 32.84 -6.04
N LEU A 397 -9.43 32.70 -5.15
CA LEU A 397 -9.07 33.73 -4.17
C LEU A 397 -7.66 34.27 -4.43
N LEU A 398 -6.63 33.44 -4.28
CA LEU A 398 -5.24 33.93 -4.19
C LEU A 398 -4.73 34.61 -5.47
N ARG A 399 -5.08 34.07 -6.64
CA ARG A 399 -4.72 34.66 -7.94
C ARG A 399 -5.48 35.96 -8.17
N LYS A 400 -6.76 36.02 -7.81
CA LYS A 400 -7.64 37.19 -7.97
C LYS A 400 -7.14 38.38 -7.15
N TYR A 401 -6.72 38.14 -5.90
CA TYR A 401 -6.26 39.20 -4.98
C TYR A 401 -4.75 39.45 -5.00
N LYS A 402 -3.98 38.87 -5.92
CA LYS A 402 -2.51 39.03 -6.05
C LYS A 402 -1.72 38.76 -4.75
N ILE A 403 -2.21 37.86 -3.88
CA ILE A 403 -1.60 37.54 -2.56
C ILE A 403 -0.32 36.65 -2.72
N THR A 404 0.16 36.43 -3.93
CA THR A 404 1.14 35.39 -4.27
C THR A 404 2.58 35.69 -3.84
N SER A 405 2.91 36.94 -3.48
CA SER A 405 4.28 37.37 -3.16
C SER A 405 4.77 36.94 -1.78
N ARG A 406 3.89 36.86 -0.76
CA ARG A 406 4.25 36.47 0.62
C ARG A 406 4.18 34.97 0.91
N LEU A 407 3.68 34.20 -0.05
CA LEU A 407 3.39 32.77 0.11
C LEU A 407 4.59 31.91 0.59
N PRO A 408 5.83 32.07 0.10
CA PRO A 408 6.95 31.26 0.58
C PRO A 408 7.27 31.47 2.07
N LEU A 409 7.14 32.71 2.56
CA LEU A 409 7.39 33.04 3.96
C LEU A 409 6.30 32.44 4.86
N LEU A 410 5.03 32.57 4.44
CA LEU A 410 3.89 32.00 5.17
C LEU A 410 3.96 30.47 5.24
N CYS A 411 4.29 29.80 4.12
CA CYS A 411 4.49 28.35 4.13
C CYS A 411 5.66 27.93 5.03
N GLY A 412 6.77 28.67 5.01
CA GLY A 412 7.91 28.40 5.89
C GLY A 412 7.55 28.53 7.37
N ALA A 413 6.88 29.63 7.75
CA ALA A 413 6.41 29.85 9.11
C ALA A 413 5.42 28.77 9.56
N LEU A 414 4.46 28.40 8.70
CA LEU A 414 3.50 27.35 8.97
C LEU A 414 4.18 26.00 9.23
N VAL A 415 5.14 25.61 8.40
CA VAL A 415 5.89 24.36 8.58
C VAL A 415 6.62 24.36 9.93
N VAL A 416 7.28 25.47 10.29
CA VAL A 416 7.99 25.58 11.57
C VAL A 416 7.01 25.51 12.74
N CYS A 417 5.95 26.31 12.74
CA CYS A 417 4.95 26.33 13.80
C CYS A 417 4.26 24.96 13.96
N ALA A 418 3.88 24.31 12.85
CA ALA A 418 3.28 22.98 12.86
C ALA A 418 4.24 21.93 13.44
N THR A 419 5.53 22.00 13.10
CA THR A 419 6.55 21.07 13.62
C THR A 419 6.77 21.27 15.12
N ILE A 420 6.84 22.52 15.59
CA ILE A 420 6.95 22.82 17.02
C ILE A 420 5.70 22.36 17.78
N GLY A 421 4.51 22.67 17.24
CA GLY A 421 3.24 22.24 17.83
C GLY A 421 3.13 20.73 17.93
N PHE A 422 3.46 20.00 16.86
CA PHE A 422 3.51 18.55 16.84
C PHE A 422 4.46 17.98 17.90
N ALA A 423 5.70 18.50 17.97
CA ALA A 423 6.67 18.06 18.97
C ALA A 423 6.17 18.30 20.40
N ALA A 424 5.58 19.46 20.68
CA ALA A 424 5.00 19.77 21.99
C ALA A 424 3.83 18.83 22.32
N THR A 425 2.95 18.53 21.36
CA THR A 425 1.82 17.61 21.56
C THR A 425 2.28 16.19 21.85
N ILE A 426 3.26 15.66 21.11
CA ILE A 426 3.79 14.31 21.37
C ILE A 426 4.42 14.23 22.76
N VAL A 427 5.23 15.21 23.12
CA VAL A 427 5.90 15.26 24.43
C VAL A 427 4.86 15.33 25.54
N HIS A 428 3.82 16.16 25.39
CA HIS A 428 2.78 16.31 26.39
C HIS A 428 1.87 15.08 26.51
N ALA A 429 1.47 14.47 25.38
CA ALA A 429 0.58 13.32 25.36
C ALA A 429 1.27 12.01 25.76
N GLY A 430 2.60 11.96 25.77
CA GLY A 430 3.38 10.76 26.07
C GLY A 430 3.19 9.62 25.05
N SER A 431 2.51 9.88 23.92
CA SER A 431 2.13 8.85 22.93
C SER A 431 3.24 8.52 21.93
N TYR A 432 4.51 8.64 22.32
CA TYR A 432 5.64 8.40 21.41
C TYR A 432 5.74 6.94 20.97
N GLY A 433 5.25 5.98 21.78
CA GLY A 433 5.20 4.56 21.42
C GLY A 433 4.29 4.20 20.24
N TYR A 434 3.42 5.12 19.82
CA TYR A 434 2.58 4.96 18.62
C TYR A 434 3.42 4.89 17.33
N TYR A 435 4.57 5.58 17.28
CA TYR A 435 5.35 5.70 16.05
C TYR A 435 6.26 4.49 15.84
N THR A 436 6.22 3.90 14.65
CA THR A 436 6.93 2.66 14.32
C THR A 436 8.41 2.67 14.66
N SER A 437 9.12 3.77 14.42
CA SER A 437 10.56 3.88 14.76
C SER A 437 10.81 3.89 16.26
N VAL A 438 9.89 4.50 17.03
CA VAL A 438 9.99 4.55 18.48
C VAL A 438 9.65 3.20 19.08
N ALA A 439 8.63 2.51 18.54
CA ALA A 439 8.29 1.14 18.93
C ALA A 439 9.49 0.19 18.70
N ALA A 440 10.15 0.29 17.53
CA ALA A 440 11.35 -0.49 17.23
C ALA A 440 12.53 -0.15 18.15
N TYR A 441 12.78 1.14 18.38
CA TYR A 441 13.83 1.57 19.30
C TYR A 441 13.59 1.04 20.72
N ASN A 442 12.36 1.16 21.22
CA ASN A 442 11.99 0.68 22.54
C ASN A 442 12.15 -0.83 22.66
N ALA A 443 11.74 -1.60 21.64
CA ALA A 443 11.85 -3.05 21.63
C ALA A 443 13.31 -3.53 21.66
N VAL A 444 14.20 -2.85 20.93
CA VAL A 444 15.65 -3.14 20.98
C VAL A 444 16.23 -2.73 22.35
N LYS A 445 15.89 -1.53 22.82
CA LYS A 445 16.44 -0.97 24.07
C LYS A 445 16.00 -1.75 25.32
N SER A 446 14.75 -2.22 25.36
CA SER A 446 14.23 -2.96 26.51
C SER A 446 14.75 -4.40 26.59
N GLY A 447 15.32 -4.93 25.50
CA GLY A 447 15.69 -6.34 25.37
C GLY A 447 14.55 -7.24 24.88
N ASP A 448 13.35 -6.70 24.64
CA ASP A 448 12.17 -7.43 24.13
C ASP A 448 12.47 -8.12 22.80
N ALA A 449 13.12 -7.40 21.86
CA ALA A 449 13.56 -7.96 20.59
C ALA A 449 14.56 -9.11 20.75
N LEU A 450 15.48 -9.00 21.72
CA LEU A 450 16.48 -10.03 21.97
C LEU A 450 15.85 -11.28 22.61
N GLN A 451 14.92 -11.09 23.53
CA GLN A 451 14.18 -12.19 24.17
C GLN A 451 13.37 -12.95 23.12
N TRP A 452 12.56 -12.23 22.32
CA TRP A 452 11.82 -12.79 21.19
C TRP A 452 12.70 -13.64 20.27
N ALA A 453 13.79 -13.04 19.77
CA ALA A 453 14.74 -13.73 18.89
C ALA A 453 15.44 -14.92 19.56
N GLY A 454 15.63 -14.87 20.88
CA GLY A 454 16.18 -15.96 21.68
C GLY A 454 15.24 -17.15 21.71
N THR A 455 13.95 -16.91 22.01
CA THR A 455 12.91 -17.95 22.05
C THR A 455 12.73 -18.62 20.70
N ILE A 456 12.55 -17.83 19.62
CA ILE A 456 12.36 -18.39 18.28
C ILE A 456 13.56 -19.27 17.85
N ARG A 457 14.80 -18.83 18.11
CA ARG A 457 16.00 -19.62 17.78
C ARG A 457 16.09 -20.90 18.60
N TYR A 458 15.70 -20.86 19.87
CA TYR A 458 15.62 -22.06 20.69
C TYR A 458 14.60 -23.04 20.11
N ASP A 459 13.41 -22.58 19.75
CA ASP A 459 12.35 -23.42 19.19
C ASP A 459 12.75 -24.05 17.86
N PHE A 460 13.39 -23.29 16.96
CA PHE A 460 13.92 -23.84 15.71
C PHE A 460 14.94 -24.95 15.97
N LYS A 461 15.87 -24.73 16.90
CA LYS A 461 16.86 -25.75 17.25
C LYS A 461 16.18 -27.02 17.79
N VAL A 462 15.18 -26.88 18.66
CA VAL A 462 14.43 -28.02 19.21
C VAL A 462 13.69 -28.78 18.10
N LEU A 463 13.08 -28.08 17.15
CA LEU A 463 12.38 -28.69 16.01
C LEU A 463 13.31 -29.41 15.04
N GLU A 464 14.49 -28.85 14.78
CA GLU A 464 15.50 -29.41 13.88
C GLU A 464 16.21 -30.63 14.48
N GLU A 465 16.54 -30.60 15.78
CA GLU A 465 17.32 -31.65 16.44
C GLU A 465 16.48 -32.81 16.99
N SER A 466 15.17 -32.61 17.19
CA SER A 466 14.30 -33.64 17.76
C SER A 466 13.83 -34.65 16.71
N ASP A 467 14.14 -35.93 16.91
CA ASP A 467 13.54 -37.04 16.15
C ASP A 467 12.15 -37.45 16.66
N ALA A 468 11.65 -36.81 17.72
CA ALA A 468 10.36 -37.14 18.29
C ALA A 468 9.21 -36.71 17.37
N PRO A 469 8.14 -37.54 17.25
CA PRO A 469 6.95 -37.17 16.46
C PRO A 469 6.19 -35.99 17.08
N GLU A 470 6.19 -35.88 18.41
CA GLU A 470 5.69 -34.74 19.17
C GLU A 470 6.86 -33.90 19.67
N VAL A 471 6.82 -32.59 19.39
CA VAL A 471 7.84 -31.63 19.84
C VAL A 471 7.18 -30.52 20.65
N ARG A 472 7.82 -30.16 21.76
CA ARG A 472 7.38 -29.08 22.64
C ARG A 472 8.27 -27.86 22.46
N ILE A 473 7.66 -26.71 22.30
CA ILE A 473 8.32 -25.43 22.06
C ILE A 473 7.91 -24.40 23.10
N ALA A 474 8.75 -23.39 23.30
CA ALA A 474 8.41 -22.25 24.10
C ALA A 474 7.39 -21.37 23.35
N LYS A 475 6.59 -20.60 24.09
CA LYS A 475 5.72 -19.60 23.48
C LYS A 475 6.52 -18.31 23.25
N PRO A 476 6.71 -17.86 22.00
CA PRO A 476 7.35 -16.60 21.75
C PRO A 476 6.37 -15.46 22.08
N GLU A 477 6.80 -14.56 22.97
CA GLU A 477 6.03 -13.40 23.39
C GLU A 477 6.84 -12.12 23.13
N SER A 478 6.14 -11.06 22.73
CA SER A 478 6.72 -9.74 22.56
C SER A 478 5.68 -8.68 22.93
N GLY A 479 6.10 -7.69 23.70
CA GLY A 479 5.26 -6.53 24.03
C GLY A 479 5.19 -5.47 22.92
N SER A 480 6.03 -5.60 21.90
CA SER A 480 6.15 -4.62 20.83
C SER A 480 5.33 -4.97 19.57
N PRO A 481 4.44 -4.07 19.11
CA PRO A 481 3.59 -4.29 17.94
C PRO A 481 4.36 -4.29 16.59
N VAL A 482 5.67 -3.98 16.59
CA VAL A 482 6.51 -4.06 15.39
C VAL A 482 7.23 -5.40 15.25
N ILE A 483 7.27 -6.24 16.29
CA ILE A 483 7.95 -7.54 16.23
C ILE A 483 7.02 -8.62 15.68
N THR A 484 5.83 -8.74 16.27
CA THR A 484 4.88 -9.82 15.99
C THR A 484 3.46 -9.28 15.88
N CYS A 485 2.60 -10.02 15.19
CA CYS A 485 1.15 -9.83 15.26
C CYS A 485 0.55 -10.62 16.44
N ASP A 486 -0.73 -10.37 16.71
CA ASP A 486 -1.48 -11.02 17.80
C ASP A 486 -1.80 -12.50 17.49
N GLU A 487 -1.59 -12.95 16.24
CA GLU A 487 -1.86 -14.30 15.75
C GLU A 487 -0.68 -15.28 15.96
N ILE A 488 0.35 -14.91 16.74
CA ILE A 488 1.57 -15.71 16.87
C ILE A 488 1.33 -17.15 17.33
N GLU A 489 0.29 -17.37 18.15
CA GLU A 489 -0.02 -18.70 18.68
C GLU A 489 -0.31 -19.73 17.58
N GLU A 490 -0.78 -19.29 16.42
CA GLU A 490 -1.18 -20.16 15.32
C GLU A 490 0.02 -20.74 14.55
N TRP A 491 1.22 -20.18 14.73
CA TRP A 491 2.42 -20.60 13.99
C TRP A 491 2.76 -22.10 14.16
N ARG A 492 2.39 -22.70 15.31
CA ARG A 492 2.61 -24.12 15.61
C ARG A 492 1.98 -25.05 14.57
N HIS A 493 0.85 -24.65 13.98
CA HIS A 493 0.17 -25.43 12.95
C HIS A 493 0.96 -25.46 11.64
N GLY A 494 1.61 -24.35 11.28
CA GLY A 494 2.51 -24.30 10.13
C GLY A 494 3.81 -25.08 10.38
N LEU A 495 4.34 -25.00 11.61
CA LEU A 495 5.59 -25.68 12.00
C LEU A 495 5.50 -27.20 11.87
N VAL A 496 4.36 -27.82 12.20
CA VAL A 496 4.09 -29.27 12.00
C VAL A 496 4.45 -29.70 10.58
N TYR A 497 3.96 -28.97 9.58
CA TYR A 497 4.17 -29.32 8.18
C TYR A 497 5.54 -28.89 7.65
N TYR A 498 6.12 -27.84 8.22
CA TYR A 498 7.41 -27.30 7.80
C TYR A 498 8.58 -28.18 8.27
N TYR A 499 8.51 -28.69 9.50
CA TYR A 499 9.53 -29.54 10.11
C TYR A 499 9.17 -31.04 10.12
N GLU A 500 8.12 -31.42 9.40
CA GLU A 500 7.65 -32.82 9.26
C GLU A 500 7.42 -33.55 10.59
N LYS A 501 6.77 -32.88 11.55
CA LYS A 501 6.37 -33.44 12.85
C LYS A 501 4.93 -33.95 12.82
N GLU A 502 4.54 -34.80 13.76
CA GLU A 502 3.13 -35.19 13.96
C GLU A 502 2.37 -34.16 14.80
N SER A 503 3.02 -33.58 15.82
CA SER A 503 2.46 -32.51 16.65
C SER A 503 3.54 -31.54 17.15
N VAL A 504 3.14 -30.27 17.29
CA VAL A 504 3.95 -29.21 17.91
C VAL A 504 3.08 -28.54 18.97
N LEU A 505 3.47 -28.69 20.25
CA LEU A 505 2.72 -28.20 21.41
C LEU A 505 3.55 -27.16 22.17
N TYR A 506 2.89 -26.34 22.99
CA TYR A 506 3.63 -25.48 23.90
C TYR A 506 4.05 -26.20 25.18
N ASP A 507 5.14 -25.75 25.80
CA ASP A 507 5.65 -26.34 27.05
C ASP A 507 4.64 -26.41 28.21
N PHE A 508 3.61 -25.56 28.18
CA PHE A 508 2.57 -25.50 29.22
C PHE A 508 1.32 -26.36 28.94
N GLU A 509 1.19 -26.93 27.74
CA GLU A 509 0.07 -27.81 27.35
C GLU A 509 0.33 -29.27 27.75
#